data_AF-A0A1D8GJ50-F1
#
_entry.id   AF-A0A1D8GJ50-F1
#
_cell.length_a   1.000
_cell.length_b   1.000
_cell.length_c   1.000
_cell.angle_alpha   90.00
_cell.angle_beta   90.00
_cell.angle_gamma   90.00
#
_symmetry.space_group_name_H-M   'P 1'
#
loop_
_entity.id
_entity.type
_entity.pdbx_description
1 polymer ?
#
loop_
_entity_poly.entity_id
_entity_poly.type
_entity_poly.pdbx_seq_one_letter_code
_entity_poly.pdbx_strand_id
1 'polypeptide(L)'
;MSTYLMNDNGNDISKFIKSINVSYVLYFNRKYRRCDHFFQNRFLSELVLDDNYLMQVSKYIHNNPVKAGMVKNRKTIYGIWSSFSIYLDNSKSDLVNTSRILGHLKRGKSKQGQYKL
;
A
#
# COMPACT_ATOMS: atom_id res chain seq x y z
N MET A 1 9.83 -5.44 -2.39
CA MET A 1 8.54 -5.68 -3.07
C MET A 1 7.60 -4.56 -2.70
N SER A 2 7.18 -3.73 -3.67
CA SER A 2 6.24 -2.63 -3.43
C SER A 2 4.81 -3.16 -3.54
N THR A 3 4.02 -3.01 -2.48
CA THR A 3 2.64 -3.52 -2.41
C THR A 3 1.69 -2.33 -2.28
N TYR A 4 0.62 -2.32 -3.08
CA TYR A 4 -0.36 -1.24 -3.14
C TYR A 4 -1.76 -1.79 -2.92
N LEU A 5 -2.60 -1.01 -2.24
CA LEU A 5 -4.04 -1.25 -2.18
C LEU A 5 -4.70 -0.24 -3.12
N MET A 6 -5.39 -0.72 -4.15
CA MET A 6 -6.03 0.12 -5.17
C MET A 6 -7.51 -0.23 -5.28
N ASN A 7 -8.34 0.80 -5.45
CA ASN A 7 -9.72 0.66 -5.87
C ASN A 7 -9.76 0.82 -7.39
N ASP A 8 -10.31 -0.16 -8.09
CA ASP A 8 -10.43 -0.17 -9.55
C ASP A 8 -11.43 0.86 -10.06
N ASN A 9 -12.43 1.23 -9.26
CA ASN A 9 -13.56 2.07 -9.68
C ASN A 9 -14.19 1.55 -11.01
N GLY A 10 -14.18 0.23 -11.23
CA GLY A 10 -14.64 -0.41 -12.47
C GLY A 10 -13.67 -0.37 -13.66
N ASN A 11 -12.43 0.06 -13.48
CA ASN A 11 -11.41 0.12 -14.53
C ASN A 11 -10.44 -1.07 -14.49
N ASP A 12 -9.81 -1.36 -15.63
CA ASP A 12 -8.78 -2.39 -15.73
C ASP A 12 -7.47 -1.96 -15.04
N ILE A 13 -7.30 -2.36 -13.78
CA ILE A 13 -6.08 -2.14 -12.98
C ILE A 13 -4.83 -2.61 -13.73
N SER A 14 -4.94 -3.69 -14.51
CA SER A 14 -3.81 -4.28 -15.21
C SER A 14 -3.22 -3.31 -16.23
N LYS A 15 -4.07 -2.60 -16.97
CA LYS A 15 -3.63 -1.57 -17.92
C LYS A 15 -2.99 -0.39 -17.21
N PHE A 16 -3.56 0.04 -16.10
CA PHE A 16 -3.03 1.17 -15.31
C PHE A 16 -1.64 0.86 -14.75
N ILE A 17 -1.48 -0.27 -14.05
CA ILE A 17 -0.19 -0.71 -13.49
C ILE A 17 0.83 -0.96 -14.59
N LYS A 18 0.42 -1.56 -15.72
CA LYS A 18 1.30 -1.75 -16.88
C LYS A 18 1.83 -0.41 -17.40
N SER A 19 0.96 0.60 -17.53
CA SER A 19 1.36 1.93 -18.00
C SER A 19 2.39 2.59 -17.07
N ILE A 20 2.16 2.52 -15.75
CA ILE A 20 3.10 3.04 -14.75
C ILE A 20 4.45 2.34 -14.84
N ASN A 21 4.44 1.00 -14.85
CA ASN A 21 5.68 0.21 -14.89
C ASN A 21 6.47 0.50 -16.16
N VAL A 22 5.83 0.49 -17.33
CA VAL A 22 6.48 0.77 -18.61
C VAL A 22 7.08 2.19 -18.61
N SER A 23 6.32 3.19 -18.16
CA SER A 23 6.79 4.57 -18.09
C SER A 23 8.02 4.71 -17.19
N TYR A 24 8.02 4.01 -16.05
CA TYR A 24 9.13 4.01 -15.12
C TYR A 24 10.38 3.32 -15.69
N VAL A 25 10.23 2.15 -16.32
CA VAL A 25 11.35 1.45 -16.98
C VAL A 25 11.97 2.34 -18.06
N LEU A 26 11.14 2.96 -18.91
CA LEU A 26 11.62 3.85 -19.97
C LEU A 26 12.39 5.05 -19.40
N TYR A 27 11.87 5.68 -18.34
CA TYR A 27 12.56 6.77 -17.66
C TYR A 27 13.91 6.33 -17.08
N PHE A 28 13.92 5.22 -16.34
CA PHE A 28 15.12 4.72 -15.68
C PHE A 28 16.19 4.31 -16.70
N ASN A 29 15.81 3.56 -17.73
CA ASN A 29 16.71 3.12 -18.78
C ASN A 29 17.33 4.30 -19.55
N ARG A 30 16.54 5.34 -19.85
CA ARG A 30 17.05 6.59 -20.44
C ARG A 30 18.01 7.32 -19.51
N LYS A 31 17.67 7.46 -18.23
CA LYS A 31 18.48 8.19 -17.25
C LYS A 31 19.84 7.53 -16.98
N TYR A 32 19.87 6.21 -16.89
CA TYR A 32 21.07 5.44 -16.53
C TYR A 32 21.72 4.73 -17.72
N ARG A 33 21.26 5.00 -18.97
CA ARG A 33 21.74 4.38 -20.21
C ARG A 33 21.80 2.86 -20.14
N ARG A 34 20.74 2.25 -19.61
CA ARG A 34 20.58 0.79 -19.52
C ARG A 34 19.56 0.29 -20.55
N CYS A 35 19.70 -0.95 -21.00
CA CYS A 35 18.79 -1.58 -21.95
C CYS A 35 18.12 -2.85 -21.41
N ASP A 36 18.37 -3.20 -20.14
CA ASP A 36 17.89 -4.44 -19.53
C ASP A 36 16.46 -4.33 -18.98
N HIS A 37 15.89 -5.51 -18.71
CA HIS A 37 14.65 -5.66 -17.96
C HIS A 37 14.83 -5.17 -16.52
N PHE A 38 14.16 -4.07 -16.17
CA PHE A 38 14.20 -3.53 -14.81
C PHE A 38 13.35 -4.34 -13.82
N PHE A 39 12.17 -4.79 -14.25
CA PHE A 39 11.29 -5.64 -13.44
C PHE A 39 11.47 -7.10 -13.83
N GLN A 40 11.78 -7.96 -12.84
CA GLN A 40 12.00 -9.39 -13.09
C GLN A 40 10.71 -10.20 -13.23
N ASN A 41 9.58 -9.71 -12.69
CA ASN A 41 8.29 -10.41 -12.69
C ASN A 41 7.14 -9.46 -13.05
N ARG A 42 6.02 -10.04 -13.49
CA ARG A 42 4.73 -9.32 -13.64
C ARG A 42 4.20 -8.89 -12.28
N PHE A 43 3.39 -7.82 -12.27
CA PHE A 43 2.66 -7.45 -11.06
C PHE A 43 1.68 -8.58 -10.69
N LEU A 44 1.51 -8.79 -9.39
CA LEU A 44 0.51 -9.72 -8.85
C LEU A 44 -0.67 -8.90 -8.33
N SER A 45 -1.88 -9.41 -8.52
CA SER A 45 -3.12 -8.79 -8.06
C SER A 45 -4.00 -9.82 -7.37
N GLU A 46 -4.40 -9.54 -6.12
CA GLU A 46 -5.34 -10.35 -5.35
C GLU A 46 -6.57 -9.52 -5.00
N LEU A 47 -7.76 -10.11 -5.16
CA LEU A 47 -9.02 -9.43 -4.86
C LEU A 47 -9.27 -9.40 -3.36
N VAL A 48 -9.54 -8.22 -2.83
CA VAL A 48 -9.93 -8.03 -1.43
C VAL A 48 -11.45 -7.94 -1.33
N LEU A 49 -12.09 -9.05 -0.97
CA LEU A 49 -13.56 -9.17 -0.96
C LEU A 49 -14.20 -8.92 0.41
N ASP A 50 -13.46 -9.06 1.51
CA ASP A 50 -13.97 -8.90 2.87
C ASP A 50 -13.27 -7.76 3.63
N ASP A 51 -14.00 -7.12 4.54
CA ASP A 51 -13.51 -6.01 5.36
C ASP A 51 -12.41 -6.46 6.34
N ASN A 52 -12.49 -7.69 6.88
CA ASN A 52 -11.43 -8.20 7.75
C ASN A 52 -10.16 -8.46 6.94
N TYR A 53 -10.32 -9.00 5.72
CA TYR A 53 -9.20 -9.20 4.81
C TYR A 53 -8.57 -7.86 4.40
N LEU A 54 -9.38 -6.83 4.13
CA LEU A 54 -8.91 -5.46 3.87
C LEU A 54 -8.05 -4.92 5.03
N MET A 55 -8.49 -5.09 6.27
CA MET A 55 -7.71 -4.70 7.45
C MET A 55 -6.39 -5.46 7.56
N GLN A 56 -6.39 -6.76 7.29
CA GLN A 56 -5.18 -7.58 7.32
C GLN A 56 -4.18 -7.15 6.23
N VAL A 57 -4.65 -6.89 5.01
CA VAL A 57 -3.83 -6.41 3.90
C VAL A 57 -3.25 -5.02 4.21
N SER A 58 -4.06 -4.09 4.73
CA SER A 58 -3.55 -2.77 5.17
C SER A 58 -2.45 -2.91 6.22
N LYS A 59 -2.66 -3.74 7.25
CA LYS A 59 -1.65 -4.03 8.27
C LYS A 59 -0.41 -4.69 7.68
N TYR A 60 -0.56 -5.57 6.69
CA TYR A 60 0.54 -6.21 5.99
C TYR A 60 1.39 -5.20 5.22
N ILE A 61 0.76 -4.35 4.40
CA ILE A 61 1.44 -3.33 3.57
C ILE A 61 2.30 -2.41 4.44
N HIS A 62 1.73 -1.88 5.53
CA HIS A 62 2.48 -1.00 6.44
C HIS A 62 3.58 -1.71 7.23
N ASN A 63 3.52 -3.04 7.36
CA ASN A 63 4.54 -3.84 8.02
C ASN A 63 5.60 -4.40 7.08
N ASN A 64 5.37 -4.39 5.76
CA ASN A 64 6.25 -5.03 4.80
C ASN A 64 7.71 -4.52 4.89
N PRO A 65 7.98 -3.21 5.03
CA PRO A 65 9.37 -2.75 5.10
C PRO A 65 10.08 -3.17 6.40
N VAL A 66 9.34 -3.36 7.50
CA VAL A 66 9.88 -3.91 8.75
C VAL A 66 10.18 -5.40 8.59
N LYS A 67 9.24 -6.16 8.01
CA LYS A 67 9.43 -7.59 7.75
C LYS A 67 10.58 -7.88 6.78
N ALA A 68 10.77 -7.01 5.79
CA ALA A 68 11.87 -7.10 4.82
C ALA A 68 13.23 -6.66 5.41
N GLY A 69 13.29 -6.28 6.69
CA GLY A 69 14.53 -5.84 7.34
C GLY A 69 15.05 -4.48 6.85
N MET A 70 14.25 -3.74 6.08
CA MET A 70 14.66 -2.44 5.52
C MET A 70 14.66 -1.33 6.59
N VAL A 71 13.88 -1.51 7.66
CA VAL A 71 13.79 -0.57 8.79
C VAL A 71 13.61 -1.30 10.12
N LYS A 72 14.09 -0.69 11.21
CA LYS A 72 13.92 -1.23 12.58
C LYS A 72 12.48 -1.13 13.08
N ASN A 73 11.74 -0.10 12.70
CA ASN A 73 10.33 0.06 13.08
C ASN A 73 9.53 0.84 12.02
N ARG A 74 8.20 0.76 12.08
CA ARG A 74 7.30 1.45 11.15
C ARG A 74 7.47 2.97 11.15
N LYS A 75 7.86 3.55 12.29
CA LYS A 75 8.08 5.01 12.43
C LYS A 75 9.31 5.48 11.65
N THR A 76 10.25 4.59 11.30
CA THR A 76 11.42 4.95 10.49
C THR A 76 11.07 5.21 9.02
N ILE A 77 9.98 4.62 8.51
CA ILE A 77 9.52 4.77 7.11
C ILE A 77 8.50 5.92 6.97
N TYR A 78 8.35 6.73 8.03
CA TYR A 78 7.38 7.81 8.10
C TYR A 78 7.61 8.79 6.94
N GLY A 79 6.60 8.98 6.10
CA GLY A 79 6.55 10.03 5.06
C GLY A 79 7.39 9.83 3.79
N ILE A 80 8.43 8.98 3.79
CA ILE A 80 9.36 8.94 2.62
C ILE A 80 8.94 7.90 1.56
N TRP A 81 8.43 6.73 1.98
CA TRP A 81 8.15 5.62 1.06
C TRP A 81 6.80 4.93 1.28
N SER A 82 5.94 5.47 2.14
CA SER A 82 4.63 4.88 2.41
C SER A 82 3.58 5.94 2.75
N SER A 83 2.31 5.65 2.45
CA SER A 83 1.16 6.45 2.85
C SER A 83 0.84 6.36 4.35
N PHE A 84 1.64 5.65 5.15
CA PHE A 84 1.37 5.42 6.57
C PHE A 84 1.27 6.72 7.39
N SER A 85 2.01 7.76 7.04
CA SER A 85 1.88 9.09 7.68
C SER A 85 0.50 9.69 7.50
N ILE A 86 -0.14 9.50 6.33
CA ILE A 86 -1.49 10.00 6.04
C ILE A 86 -2.53 9.36 6.99
N TYR A 87 -2.32 8.10 7.39
CA TYR A 87 -3.17 7.42 8.38
C TYR A 87 -2.95 7.92 9.81
N LEU A 88 -1.76 8.42 10.14
CA LEU A 88 -1.40 8.87 11.48
C LEU A 88 -1.74 10.35 11.70
N ASP A 89 -1.43 11.19 10.72
CA ASP A 89 -1.62 12.65 10.79
C ASP A 89 -3.03 13.08 10.39
N ASN A 90 -3.90 12.15 9.94
CA ASN A 90 -5.18 12.45 9.30
C ASN A 90 -5.06 13.50 8.17
N SER A 91 -3.90 13.54 7.50
CA SER A 91 -3.67 14.47 6.40
C SER A 91 -4.59 14.11 5.22
N LYS A 92 -5.09 15.13 4.52
CA LYS A 92 -5.85 14.91 3.28
C LYS A 92 -4.88 14.63 2.13
N SER A 93 -5.24 13.67 1.28
CA SER A 93 -4.50 13.36 0.06
C SER A 93 -5.49 12.96 -1.03
N ASP A 94 -5.31 13.49 -2.23
CA ASP A 94 -6.13 13.14 -3.40
C ASP A 94 -5.87 11.71 -3.89
N LEU A 95 -4.74 11.11 -3.50
CA LEU A 95 -4.33 9.77 -3.91
C LEU A 95 -4.71 8.68 -2.89
N VAL A 96 -4.97 9.05 -1.64
CA VAL A 96 -5.16 8.08 -0.54
C VAL A 96 -6.46 8.36 0.19
N ASN A 97 -7.43 7.45 0.04
CA ASN A 97 -8.65 7.47 0.82
C ASN A 97 -8.50 6.64 2.10
N THR A 98 -8.33 7.31 3.24
CA THR A 98 -8.18 6.66 4.56
C THR A 98 -9.52 6.33 5.24
N SER A 99 -10.63 6.91 4.76
CA SER A 99 -11.93 6.89 5.45
C SER A 99 -12.48 5.48 5.67
N ARG A 100 -12.34 4.59 4.68
CA ARG A 100 -12.81 3.19 4.77
C ARG A 100 -12.06 2.45 5.87
N ILE A 101 -10.72 2.42 5.81
CA ILE A 101 -9.88 1.68 6.77
C ILE A 101 -9.99 2.28 8.18
N LEU A 102 -9.93 3.60 8.32
CA LEU A 102 -10.09 4.27 9.63
C LEU A 102 -11.49 4.07 10.21
N GLY A 103 -12.52 4.02 9.35
CA GLY A 103 -13.90 3.68 9.75
C GLY A 103 -14.00 2.29 10.38
N HIS A 104 -13.38 1.28 9.77
CA HIS A 104 -13.35 -0.08 10.36
C HIS A 104 -12.58 -0.13 11.69
N LEU A 105 -11.47 0.61 11.80
CA LEU A 105 -10.68 0.67 13.04
C LEU A 105 -11.46 1.33 14.20
N LYS A 106 -12.25 2.39 13.93
CA LYS A 106 -13.12 3.02 14.94
C LYS A 106 -14.21 2.05 15.42
N ARG A 107 -14.78 1.26 14.50
CA ARG A 107 -15.81 0.25 14.81
C ARG A 107 -15.28 -0.93 15.64
N GLY A 108 -14.00 -1.26 15.52
CA GLY A 108 -13.36 -2.31 16.34
C GLY A 108 -13.07 -1.89 17.78
N LYS A 109 -12.85 -0.59 18.05
CA LYS A 109 -12.55 -0.09 19.40
C LYS A 109 -13.74 -0.11 20.37
N SER A 110 -14.98 -0.19 19.89
CA SER A 110 -16.17 -0.29 20.75
C SER A 110 -16.37 -1.66 21.38
N LYS A 111 -15.70 -2.72 20.90
CA LYS A 111 -15.81 -4.09 21.45
C LYS A 111 -14.70 -4.48 22.43
N GLN A 112 -13.68 -3.63 22.63
CA GLN A 112 -12.53 -3.93 23.50
C GLN A 112 -12.67 -3.39 24.94
N GLY A 113 -13.89 -3.02 25.34
CA GLY A 113 -14.22 -2.63 26.72
C GLY A 113 -14.92 -3.71 27.56
N GLN A 114 -15.17 -4.92 27.04
CA GLN A 114 -15.99 -5.93 27.71
C GLN A 114 -15.30 -7.26 28.08
N TYR A 115 -13.99 -7.39 27.91
CA TYR A 115 -13.25 -8.53 28.45
C TYR A 115 -12.13 -8.04 29.36
N LYS A 116 -12.49 -7.76 30.61
CA LYS A 116 -11.57 -7.82 31.76
C LYS A 116 -11.76 -9.19 32.42
N LEU A 117 -10.71 -10.00 32.44
CA LEU A 117 -10.42 -10.94 33.52
C LEU A 117 -9.33 -10.30 34.36
#